data_AF-A0A673LD83-F1
#
_entry.id   AF-A0A673LD83-F1
#
_cell.length_a   1.000
_cell.length_b   1.000
_cell.length_c   1.000
_cell.angle_alpha   90.00
_cell.angle_beta   90.00
_cell.angle_gamma   90.00
#
_symmetry.space_group_name_H-M   'P 1'
#
loop_
_entity.id
_entity.type
_entity.pdbx_description
1 polymer ?
#
loop_
_entity_poly.entity_id
_entity_poly.type
_entity_poly.pdbx_seq_one_letter_code
_entity_poly.pdbx_strand_id
1 'polypeptide(L)'
;MQTFSGLVSVLIVFVWLGGNQVSPLRPICDLRVLEHFVREARDSEVIMRGCRGGCGAMKSYFVPLTSVDFAFWEHIDVHEQAVEVQTGLSLLVQALSTAMKAMSNSRLANALDNNISNIHSLSQILHSLDLQQARSTVLPDDSAPTSSQTQEVSSLPELLQVQSSFLRGKVRLLLSAAPACQRQNS
;
A
#
# COMPACT_ATOMS: atom_id res chain seq x y z
N MET A 1 -25.80 -35.25 -29.94
CA MET A 1 -24.45 -34.75 -29.64
C MET A 1 -24.62 -33.34 -29.07
N GLN A 2 -24.66 -33.16 -27.73
CA GLN A 2 -23.49 -32.99 -26.85
C GLN A 2 -22.67 -31.75 -27.30
N THR A 3 -22.46 -30.67 -26.55
CA THR A 3 -22.32 -30.46 -25.10
C THR A 3 -22.44 -28.94 -24.78
N PHE A 4 -23.53 -28.47 -24.17
CA PHE A 4 -23.56 -27.12 -23.55
C PHE A 4 -23.83 -27.16 -22.03
N SER A 5 -24.15 -28.35 -21.49
CA SER A 5 -24.56 -28.52 -20.08
C SER A 5 -23.38 -28.76 -19.11
N GLY A 6 -22.17 -28.97 -19.64
CA GLY A 6 -20.97 -29.24 -18.83
C GLY A 6 -20.35 -27.98 -18.20
N LEU A 7 -20.30 -26.86 -18.93
CA LEU A 7 -19.65 -25.63 -18.46
C LEU A 7 -20.41 -24.97 -17.29
N VAL A 8 -21.74 -24.98 -17.34
CA VAL A 8 -22.58 -24.44 -16.26
C VAL A 8 -22.52 -25.34 -15.01
N SER A 9 -22.45 -26.66 -15.18
CA SER A 9 -22.33 -27.59 -14.05
C SER A 9 -20.96 -27.51 -13.36
N VAL A 10 -19.87 -27.29 -14.10
CA VAL A 10 -18.52 -27.13 -13.52
C VAL A 10 -18.43 -25.84 -12.68
N LEU A 11 -19.06 -24.75 -13.13
CA LEU A 11 -19.10 -23.50 -12.37
C LEU A 11 -19.89 -23.63 -11.06
N ILE A 12 -20.98 -24.40 -11.07
CA ILE A 12 -21.79 -24.65 -9.86
C ILE A 12 -21.02 -25.58 -8.90
N VAL A 13 -20.31 -26.59 -9.39
CA VAL A 13 -19.51 -27.49 -8.54
C VAL A 13 -18.35 -26.76 -7.86
N PHE A 14 -17.72 -25.77 -8.51
CA PHE A 14 -16.69 -24.92 -7.89
C PHE A 14 -17.24 -24.00 -6.78
N VAL A 15 -18.51 -23.62 -6.85
CA VAL A 15 -19.18 -22.81 -5.82
C VAL A 15 -19.62 -23.67 -4.62
N TRP A 16 -19.88 -24.97 -4.84
CA TRP A 16 -20.46 -25.87 -3.84
C TRP A 16 -19.45 -26.82 -3.16
N LEU A 17 -18.29 -27.09 -3.76
CA LEU A 17 -17.16 -27.72 -3.07
C LEU A 17 -16.45 -26.67 -2.20
N GLY A 18 -17.08 -26.31 -1.09
CA GLY A 18 -16.47 -25.48 -0.06
C GLY A 18 -15.14 -26.08 0.42
N GLY A 19 -14.20 -25.22 0.79
CA GLY A 19 -13.04 -25.70 1.55
C GLY A 19 -11.76 -24.89 1.52
N ASN A 20 -11.81 -23.60 1.21
CA ASN A 20 -10.92 -22.54 1.69
C ASN A 20 -11.03 -21.39 0.68
N GLN A 21 -12.05 -20.54 0.85
CA GLN A 21 -11.82 -19.15 0.49
C GLN A 21 -10.65 -18.73 1.37
N VAL A 22 -9.44 -18.76 0.82
CA VAL A 22 -8.37 -17.92 1.35
C VAL A 22 -8.98 -16.53 1.21
N SER A 23 -9.57 -16.00 2.29
CA SER A 23 -10.03 -14.63 2.29
C SER A 23 -8.88 -13.82 1.72
N PRO A 24 -9.09 -12.93 0.75
CA PRO A 24 -8.01 -12.19 0.10
C PRO A 24 -7.08 -11.48 1.11
N LEU A 25 -7.56 -11.34 2.36
CA LEU A 25 -6.90 -10.80 3.55
C LEU A 25 -5.94 -11.76 4.30
N ARG A 26 -5.99 -13.08 4.10
CA ARG A 26 -5.08 -14.04 4.76
C ARG A 26 -3.60 -13.76 4.47
N PRO A 27 -3.20 -13.43 3.22
CA PRO A 27 -1.85 -12.98 2.91
C PRO A 27 -1.51 -11.57 3.40
N ILE A 28 -2.50 -10.76 3.80
CA ILE A 28 -2.34 -9.32 4.11
C ILE A 28 -1.96 -9.10 5.57
N CYS A 29 -2.52 -9.89 6.48
CA CYS A 29 -2.12 -9.92 7.88
C CYS A 29 -0.74 -10.55 8.08
N ASP A 30 -0.20 -11.14 7.01
CA ASP A 30 1.18 -11.54 6.94
C ASP A 30 2.07 -10.31 6.66
N LEU A 31 2.55 -9.69 7.73
CA LEU A 31 3.48 -8.55 7.68
C LEU A 31 4.75 -8.86 6.86
N ARG A 32 5.05 -10.12 6.54
CA ARG A 32 6.17 -10.48 5.65
C ARG A 32 5.98 -9.91 4.23
N VAL A 33 4.75 -9.79 3.75
CA VAL A 33 4.46 -9.18 2.44
C VAL A 33 4.81 -7.69 2.47
N LEU A 34 4.41 -6.98 3.54
CA LEU A 34 4.78 -5.59 3.72
C LEU A 34 6.31 -5.42 3.84
N GLU A 35 6.97 -6.28 4.61
CA GLU A 35 8.44 -6.26 4.73
C GLU A 35 9.14 -6.50 3.40
N HIS A 36 8.57 -7.32 2.51
CA HIS A 36 9.09 -7.50 1.16
C HIS A 36 9.00 -6.19 0.36
N PHE A 37 7.86 -5.48 0.41
CA PHE A 37 7.73 -4.18 -0.26
C PHE A 37 8.61 -3.09 0.33
N VAL A 38 8.81 -3.07 1.66
CA VAL A 38 9.76 -2.18 2.34
C VAL A 38 11.18 -2.45 1.84
N ARG A 39 11.55 -3.74 1.67
CA ARG A 39 12.85 -4.14 1.16
C ARG A 39 13.04 -3.71 -0.29
N GLU A 40 12.07 -3.94 -1.16
CA GLU A 40 12.14 -3.54 -2.58
C GLU A 40 12.35 -2.02 -2.74
N ALA A 41 11.68 -1.22 -1.91
CA ALA A 41 11.87 0.24 -1.86
C ALA A 41 13.29 0.62 -1.43
N ARG A 42 13.83 -0.05 -0.39
CA ARG A 42 15.21 0.17 0.07
C ARG A 42 16.26 -0.28 -0.94
N ASP A 43 16.05 -1.41 -1.61
CA ASP A 43 16.97 -1.91 -2.62
C ASP A 43 17.02 -0.93 -3.80
N SER A 44 15.85 -0.40 -4.20
CA SER A 44 15.75 0.66 -5.19
C SER A 44 16.51 1.92 -4.76
N GLU A 45 16.36 2.35 -3.50
CA GLU A 45 17.07 3.50 -2.90
C GLU A 45 18.60 3.33 -2.99
N VAL A 46 19.11 2.14 -2.64
CA VAL A 46 20.54 1.81 -2.72
C VAL A 46 21.04 1.86 -4.17
N ILE A 47 20.26 1.31 -5.10
CA ILE A 47 20.58 1.37 -6.54
C ILE A 47 20.66 2.83 -7.00
N MET A 48 19.71 3.69 -6.60
CA MET A 48 19.71 5.11 -6.99
C MET A 48 20.87 5.91 -6.39
N ARG A 49 21.30 5.60 -5.16
CA ARG A 49 22.49 6.23 -4.58
C ARG A 49 23.77 5.85 -5.31
N GLY A 50 23.83 4.66 -5.90
CA GLY A 50 24.95 4.22 -6.73
C GLY A 50 25.11 5.03 -8.01
N CYS A 51 24.07 5.76 -8.43
CA CYS A 51 24.11 6.61 -9.60
C CYS A 51 24.75 7.98 -9.31
N ARG A 52 25.97 8.21 -9.81
CA ARG A 52 26.64 9.52 -9.75
C ARG A 52 25.97 10.55 -10.68
N GLY A 53 24.77 11.00 -10.35
CA GLY A 53 24.02 12.05 -11.07
C GLY A 53 23.43 11.64 -12.43
N GLY A 54 23.71 10.43 -12.93
CA GLY A 54 23.30 9.97 -14.26
C GLY A 54 21.92 9.30 -14.34
N CYS A 55 21.20 9.17 -13.23
CA CYS A 55 19.99 8.34 -13.21
C CYS A 55 18.69 9.12 -13.30
N GLY A 56 18.72 10.45 -13.26
CA GLY A 56 17.56 11.28 -13.56
C GLY A 56 17.72 12.70 -13.07
N ALA A 57 16.75 13.54 -13.44
CA ALA A 57 16.73 14.94 -13.06
C ALA A 57 16.48 15.10 -11.55
N MET A 58 17.24 15.99 -10.91
CA MET A 58 16.84 16.54 -9.61
C MET A 58 15.53 17.29 -9.80
N LYS A 59 14.47 16.81 -9.16
CA LYS A 59 13.15 17.44 -9.14
C LYS A 59 12.65 17.41 -7.72
N SER A 60 11.89 18.45 -7.40
CA SER A 60 11.11 18.48 -6.18
C SER A 60 9.91 17.53 -6.31
N TYR A 61 9.65 16.76 -5.26
CA TYR A 61 8.49 15.89 -5.13
C TYR A 61 7.77 16.19 -3.82
N PHE A 62 6.45 16.36 -3.90
CA PHE A 62 5.60 16.38 -2.71
C PHE A 62 5.27 14.94 -2.31
N VAL A 63 5.58 14.60 -1.07
CA VAL A 63 5.47 13.24 -0.52
C VAL A 63 4.77 13.29 0.84
N PRO A 64 4.15 12.18 1.30
CA PRO A 64 3.52 12.18 2.61
C PRO A 64 4.54 12.35 3.73
N LEU A 65 4.08 12.95 4.83
CA LEU A 65 4.84 12.95 6.07
C LEU A 65 4.88 11.54 6.67
N THR A 66 6.08 11.06 7.00
CA THR A 66 6.30 9.69 7.49
C THR A 66 6.35 9.58 9.00
N SER A 67 6.47 10.70 9.72
CA SER A 67 6.47 10.71 11.18
C SER A 67 5.13 10.24 11.71
N VAL A 68 5.18 9.46 12.78
CA VAL A 68 4.00 9.01 13.52
C VAL A 68 4.11 9.55 14.93
N ASP A 69 3.15 10.37 15.32
CA ASP A 69 2.90 10.64 16.73
C ASP A 69 2.03 9.49 17.26
N PHE A 70 2.65 8.57 18.01
CA PHE A 70 1.94 7.39 18.52
C PHE A 70 0.81 7.75 19.50
N ALA A 71 0.98 8.81 20.29
CA ALA A 71 -0.02 9.23 21.25
C ALA A 71 -1.27 9.75 20.52
N PHE A 72 -1.09 10.48 19.42
CA PHE A 72 -2.19 10.89 18.56
C PHE A 72 -2.76 9.71 17.74
N TRP A 73 -1.89 8.92 17.13
CA TRP A 73 -2.26 7.84 16.21
C TRP A 73 -3.16 6.79 16.87
N GLU A 74 -2.87 6.39 18.12
CA GLU A 74 -3.68 5.39 18.84
C GLU A 74 -5.10 5.87 19.19
N HIS A 75 -5.34 7.18 19.20
CA HIS A 75 -6.61 7.76 19.63
C HIS A 75 -7.51 8.24 18.48
N ILE A 76 -7.00 8.30 17.24
CA ILE A 76 -7.82 8.63 16.07
C ILE A 76 -8.56 7.42 15.53
N ASP A 77 -9.67 7.68 14.84
CA ASP A 77 -10.50 6.63 14.26
C ASP A 77 -9.75 5.80 13.20
N VAL A 78 -10.05 4.50 13.14
CA VAL A 78 -9.37 3.57 12.21
C VAL A 78 -9.67 3.94 10.75
N HIS A 79 -10.86 4.47 10.46
CA HIS A 79 -11.20 5.01 9.14
C HIS A 79 -10.35 6.23 8.82
N GLU A 80 -10.16 7.16 9.76
CA GLU A 80 -9.27 8.31 9.56
C GLU A 80 -7.82 7.88 9.32
N GLN A 81 -7.32 6.90 10.07
CA GLN A 81 -6.00 6.30 9.79
C GLN A 81 -5.93 5.70 8.38
N ALA A 82 -6.98 5.00 7.94
CA ALA A 82 -7.05 4.41 6.61
C ALA A 82 -7.06 5.48 5.51
N VAL A 83 -7.82 6.58 5.70
CA VAL A 83 -7.85 7.72 4.78
C VAL A 83 -6.48 8.40 4.69
N GLU A 84 -5.81 8.62 5.82
CA GLU A 84 -4.47 9.20 5.85
C GLU A 84 -3.46 8.30 5.12
N VAL A 85 -3.50 6.99 5.37
CA VAL A 85 -2.64 6.02 4.71
C VAL A 85 -2.90 5.98 3.19
N GLN A 86 -4.16 5.92 2.78
CA GLN A 86 -4.51 5.86 1.35
C GLN A 86 -4.10 7.14 0.61
N THR A 87 -4.30 8.30 1.24
CA THR A 87 -3.86 9.58 0.68
C THR A 87 -2.34 9.61 0.52
N GLY A 88 -1.61 9.14 1.54
CA GLY A 88 -0.15 9.06 1.47
C GLY A 88 0.37 8.10 0.40
N LEU A 89 -0.26 6.92 0.23
CA LEU A 89 0.07 5.98 -0.84
C LEU A 89 -0.18 6.60 -2.23
N SER A 90 -1.28 7.34 -2.41
CA SER A 90 -1.58 8.05 -3.65
C SER A 90 -0.51 9.09 -4.00
N LEU A 91 -0.08 9.89 -3.01
CA LEU A 91 1.01 10.86 -3.19
C LEU A 91 2.33 10.19 -3.58
N LEU A 92 2.65 9.05 -2.96
CA LEU A 92 3.84 8.27 -3.32
C LEU A 92 3.77 7.77 -4.77
N VAL A 93 2.62 7.24 -5.21
CA VAL A 93 2.43 6.81 -6.61
C VAL A 93 2.63 7.97 -7.58
N GLN A 94 2.07 9.15 -7.25
CA GLN A 94 2.22 10.34 -8.09
C GLN A 94 3.68 10.80 -8.19
N ALA A 95 4.40 10.83 -7.07
CA ALA A 95 5.81 11.21 -7.03
C ALA A 95 6.68 10.19 -7.77
N LEU A 96 6.51 8.89 -7.54
CA LEU A 96 7.24 7.82 -8.21
C LEU A 96 6.96 7.79 -9.71
N SER A 97 5.71 7.99 -10.13
CA SER A 97 5.35 8.08 -11.55
C SER A 97 6.02 9.28 -12.23
N THR A 98 6.11 10.40 -11.52
CA THR A 98 6.80 11.61 -12.00
C THR A 98 8.30 11.38 -12.13
N ALA A 99 8.91 10.68 -11.15
CA ALA A 99 10.30 10.29 -11.20
C ALA A 99 10.57 9.32 -12.36
N MET A 100 9.75 8.28 -12.51
CA MET A 100 9.87 7.26 -13.56
C MET A 100 9.86 7.88 -14.96
N LYS A 101 8.96 8.84 -15.22
CA LYS A 101 8.91 9.57 -16.51
C LYS A 101 10.17 10.38 -16.81
N ALA A 102 10.98 10.70 -15.79
CA ALA A 102 12.24 11.42 -15.93
C ALA A 102 13.47 10.49 -15.99
N MET A 103 13.28 9.17 -15.87
CA MET A 103 14.36 8.18 -15.94
C MET A 103 14.71 7.87 -17.40
N SER A 104 16.00 7.90 -17.71
CA SER A 104 16.53 7.41 -19.00
C SER A 104 16.99 5.94 -18.92
N ASN A 105 17.23 5.42 -17.72
CA ASN A 105 17.71 4.06 -17.49
C ASN A 105 16.54 3.09 -17.31
N SER A 106 16.42 2.10 -18.19
CA SER A 106 15.32 1.13 -18.17
C SER A 106 15.28 0.25 -16.94
N ARG A 107 16.43 -0.12 -16.35
CA ARG A 107 16.46 -0.93 -15.12
C ARG A 107 15.87 -0.16 -13.94
N LEU A 108 16.15 1.14 -13.89
CA LEU A 108 15.66 2.05 -12.85
C LEU A 108 14.19 2.36 -13.03
N ALA A 109 13.76 2.59 -14.27
CA ALA A 109 12.35 2.74 -14.60
C ALA A 109 11.55 1.50 -14.18
N ASN A 110 12.03 0.28 -14.46
CA ASN A 110 11.38 -0.95 -14.04
C ASN A 110 11.33 -1.11 -12.52
N ALA A 111 12.39 -0.73 -11.80
CA ALA A 111 12.38 -0.74 -10.34
C ALA A 111 11.29 0.20 -9.79
N LEU A 112 11.15 1.40 -10.34
CA LEU A 112 10.09 2.33 -9.94
C LEU A 112 8.69 1.81 -10.30
N ASP A 113 8.53 1.19 -11.47
CA ASP A 113 7.27 0.57 -11.90
C ASP A 113 6.83 -0.58 -10.96
N ASN A 114 7.77 -1.41 -10.52
CA ASN A 114 7.54 -2.43 -9.51
C ASN A 114 7.09 -1.81 -8.18
N ASN A 115 7.75 -0.72 -7.74
CA ASN A 115 7.36 -0.01 -6.51
C ASN A 115 5.95 0.59 -6.62
N ILE A 116 5.60 1.19 -7.77
CA ILE A 116 4.25 1.71 -8.04
C ILE A 116 3.22 0.57 -7.99
N SER A 117 3.51 -0.56 -8.63
CA SER A 117 2.62 -1.73 -8.65
C SER A 117 2.42 -2.33 -7.24
N ASN A 118 3.48 -2.36 -6.43
CA ASN A 118 3.41 -2.80 -5.03
C ASN A 118 2.51 -1.87 -4.20
N ILE A 119 2.64 -0.55 -4.39
CA ILE A 119 1.79 0.43 -3.71
C ILE A 119 0.32 0.28 -4.14
N HIS A 120 0.04 0.12 -5.44
CA HIS A 120 -1.33 -0.13 -5.90
C HIS A 120 -1.92 -1.39 -5.28
N SER A 121 -1.13 -2.46 -5.20
CA SER A 121 -1.54 -3.70 -4.54
C SER A 121 -1.90 -3.44 -3.08
N LEU A 122 -1.04 -2.73 -2.33
CA LEU A 122 -1.31 -2.33 -0.95
C LEU A 122 -2.56 -1.44 -0.81
N SER A 123 -2.77 -0.47 -1.70
CA SER A 123 -3.94 0.41 -1.65
C SER A 123 -5.25 -0.37 -1.85
N GLN A 124 -5.29 -1.32 -2.79
CA GLN A 124 -6.47 -2.17 -2.99
C GLN A 124 -6.74 -3.04 -1.76
N ILE A 125 -5.67 -3.59 -1.19
CA ILE A 125 -5.70 -4.37 0.04
C ILE A 125 -6.28 -3.56 1.21
N LEU A 126 -5.75 -2.37 1.48
CA LEU A 126 -6.19 -1.51 2.57
C LEU A 126 -7.63 -1.05 2.39
N HIS A 127 -8.04 -0.74 1.15
CA HIS A 127 -9.42 -0.39 0.86
C HIS A 127 -10.39 -1.53 1.20
N SER A 128 -10.00 -2.78 0.93
CA SER A 128 -10.83 -3.94 1.30
C SER A 128 -10.95 -4.14 2.81
N LEU A 129 -9.91 -3.81 3.59
CA LEU A 129 -9.94 -3.84 5.05
C LEU A 129 -10.85 -2.75 5.63
N ASP A 130 -10.73 -1.53 5.13
CA ASP A 130 -11.55 -0.39 5.54
C ASP A 130 -13.05 -0.67 5.31
N LEU A 131 -13.41 -1.22 4.14
CA LEU A 131 -14.79 -1.62 3.85
C LEU A 131 -15.34 -2.69 4.81
N GLN A 132 -14.50 -3.62 5.29
CA GLN A 132 -14.93 -4.61 6.27
C GLN A 132 -15.09 -4.02 7.67
N GLN A 133 -14.23 -3.07 8.02
CA GLN A 133 -14.31 -2.35 9.28
C GLN A 133 -15.58 -1.50 9.33
N ALA A 134 -15.83 -0.71 8.28
CA ALA A 134 -17.03 0.11 8.12
C ALA A 134 -18.33 -0.72 8.14
N ARG A 135 -18.32 -1.93 7.57
CA ARG A 135 -19.48 -2.85 7.61
C ARG A 135 -19.76 -3.39 9.02
N SER A 136 -18.76 -3.40 9.89
CA SER A 136 -18.86 -3.90 11.27
C SER A 136 -19.28 -2.82 12.27
N THR A 137 -19.10 -1.54 11.91
CA THR A 137 -19.44 -0.38 12.74
C THR A 137 -20.69 0.32 12.21
N VAL A 138 -21.84 0.12 12.86
CA VAL A 138 -23.01 0.98 12.69
C VAL A 138 -22.80 2.19 13.59
N LEU A 139 -22.62 3.41 13.06
CA LEU A 139 -22.97 4.74 13.64
C LEU A 139 -22.38 5.90 12.77
N PRO A 140 -22.86 7.14 12.93
CA PRO A 140 -22.95 8.15 11.89
C PRO A 140 -21.70 9.03 11.77
N ASP A 141 -21.52 9.46 10.53
CA ASP A 141 -20.46 10.30 9.98
C ASP A 141 -20.51 11.72 10.55
N ASP A 142 -19.45 12.11 11.27
CA ASP A 142 -19.08 13.51 11.50
C ASP A 142 -17.56 13.61 11.68
N SER A 143 -16.81 13.13 10.68
CA SER A 143 -15.35 13.26 10.64
C SER A 143 -14.96 14.37 9.66
N ALA A 144 -14.48 15.50 10.20
CA ALA A 144 -13.88 16.57 9.42
C ALA A 144 -12.64 16.05 8.68
N PRO A 145 -12.32 16.56 7.47
CA PRO A 145 -11.19 16.06 6.69
C PRO A 145 -9.88 16.24 7.46
N THR A 146 -9.25 15.14 7.84
CA THR A 146 -7.91 15.12 8.41
C THR A 146 -6.93 15.68 7.38
N SER A 147 -6.29 16.81 7.69
CA SER A 147 -5.35 17.44 6.76
C SER A 147 -4.16 16.50 6.54
N SER A 148 -4.05 15.91 5.36
CA SER A 148 -2.91 15.07 5.00
C SER A 148 -1.65 15.92 4.94
N GLN A 149 -0.76 15.76 5.93
CA GLN A 149 0.49 16.51 5.98
C GLN A 149 1.45 16.02 4.92
N THR A 150 1.99 16.96 4.13
CA THR A 150 2.94 16.69 3.05
C THR A 150 4.26 17.38 3.33
N GLN A 151 5.33 16.82 2.77
CA GLN A 151 6.68 17.39 2.80
C GLN A 151 7.27 17.35 1.40
N GLU A 152 8.27 18.18 1.16
CA GLU A 152 8.97 18.27 -0.12
C GLU A 152 10.31 17.54 -0.02
N VAL A 153 10.64 16.72 -1.02
CA VAL A 153 11.95 16.08 -1.16
C VAL A 153 12.57 16.44 -2.50
N SER A 154 13.90 16.53 -2.54
CA SER A 154 14.66 17.10 -3.65
C SER A 154 15.34 16.06 -4.55
N SER A 155 15.35 14.81 -4.10
CA SER A 155 16.04 13.72 -4.80
C SER A 155 15.26 12.41 -4.81
N LEU A 156 15.55 11.56 -5.80
CA LEU A 156 14.94 10.24 -5.93
C LEU A 156 15.30 9.28 -4.78
N PRO A 157 16.55 9.25 -4.26
CA PRO A 157 16.85 8.48 -3.06
C PRO A 157 16.04 8.93 -1.84
N GLU A 158 15.80 10.23 -1.66
CA GLU A 158 14.94 10.74 -0.57
C GLU A 158 13.49 10.29 -0.76
N LEU A 159 12.96 10.31 -1.98
CA LEU A 159 11.63 9.80 -2.30
C LEU A 159 11.48 8.31 -1.93
N LEU A 160 12.44 7.47 -2.30
CA LEU A 160 12.42 6.03 -1.99
C LEU A 160 12.62 5.76 -0.49
N GLN A 161 13.42 6.60 0.18
CA GLN A 161 13.53 6.57 1.64
C GLN A 161 12.20 6.92 2.33
N VAL A 162 11.48 7.92 1.81
CA VAL A 162 10.15 8.29 2.30
C VAL A 162 9.16 7.15 2.06
N GLN A 163 9.17 6.51 0.89
CA GLN A 163 8.36 5.32 0.62
C GLN A 163 8.62 4.21 1.66
N SER A 164 9.88 3.81 1.84
CA SER A 164 10.20 2.72 2.78
C SER A 164 9.84 3.06 4.23
N SER A 165 10.02 4.33 4.63
CA SER A 165 9.66 4.83 5.96
C SER A 165 8.15 4.87 6.18
N PHE A 166 7.38 5.31 5.17
CA PHE A 166 5.92 5.33 5.22
C PHE A 166 5.34 3.93 5.34
N LEU A 167 5.84 2.98 4.53
CA LEU A 167 5.43 1.57 4.57
C LEU A 167 5.75 0.92 5.93
N ARG A 168 6.96 1.16 6.46
CA ARG A 168 7.38 0.59 7.75
C ARG A 168 6.68 1.23 8.96
N GLY A 169 6.25 2.49 8.83
CA GLY A 169 5.55 3.24 9.87
C GLY A 169 4.04 3.10 9.76
N LYS A 170 3.39 4.10 9.17
CA LYS A 170 1.92 4.25 9.15
C LYS A 170 1.19 3.03 8.58
N VAL A 171 1.65 2.48 7.46
CA VAL A 171 1.01 1.29 6.85
C VAL A 171 1.09 0.07 7.77
N ARG A 172 2.27 -0.18 8.35
CA ARG A 172 2.46 -1.29 9.30
C ARG A 172 1.57 -1.14 10.53
N LEU A 173 1.48 0.07 11.08
CA LEU A 173 0.66 0.34 12.27
C LEU A 173 -0.82 0.08 11.99
N LEU A 174 -1.34 0.61 10.88
CA LEU A 174 -2.72 0.38 10.46
C LEU A 174 -3.02 -1.12 10.30
N LEU A 175 -2.14 -1.87 9.62
CA LEU A 175 -2.32 -3.32 9.43
C LEU A 175 -2.25 -4.10 10.75
N SER A 176 -1.39 -3.69 11.68
CA SER A 176 -1.25 -4.36 12.99
C SER A 176 -2.42 -4.10 13.96
N ALA A 177 -3.07 -2.93 13.83
CA ALA A 177 -4.23 -2.57 14.62
C ALA A 177 -5.54 -3.14 14.06
N ALA A 178 -5.56 -3.53 12.77
CA ALA A 178 -6.76 -4.05 12.11
C ALA A 178 -7.30 -5.32 12.81
N PRO A 179 -8.57 -5.31 13.29
CA PRO A 179 -9.18 -6.47 13.95
C PRO A 179 -9.23 -7.73 13.09
N ALA A 180 -9.34 -7.57 11.76
CA ALA A 180 -9.26 -8.66 10.79
C ALA A 180 -7.90 -9.40 10.83
N CYS A 181 -6.84 -8.72 11.29
CA CYS A 181 -5.49 -9.26 11.40
C CYS A 181 -5.11 -9.76 12.80
N GLN A 182 -5.82 -9.35 13.85
CA GLN A 182 -5.58 -9.84 15.21
C GLN A 182 -6.18 -11.23 15.49
N ARG A 183 -7.28 -11.61 14.83
CA ARG A 183 -7.98 -12.90 15.06
C ARG A 183 -7.20 -14.17 14.66
N GLN A 184 -5.97 -14.05 14.15
CA GLN A 184 -5.20 -15.19 13.66
C GLN A 184 -4.20 -15.76 14.67
N ASN A 185 -4.15 -15.24 15.90
CA ASN A 185 -3.22 -15.66 16.97
C ASN A 185 -3.89 -16.33 18.18
N SER A 186 -5.14 -16.78 18.05
CA SER A 186 -5.92 -17.47 19.10
C SER A 186 -6.23 -18.91 18.72
#